data_AF-A0A6P2CCJ9-F1
#
_entry.id   AF-A0A6P2CCJ9-F1
#
_cell.length_a   1.000
_cell.length_b   1.000
_cell.length_c   1.000
_cell.angle_alpha   90.00
_cell.angle_beta   90.00
_cell.angle_gamma   90.00
#
_symmetry.space_group_name_H-M   'P 1'
#
loop_
_entity.id
_entity.type
_entity.pdbx_description
1 polymer ?
#
loop_
_entity_poly.entity_id
_entity_poly.type
_entity_poly.pdbx_seq_one_letter_code
_entity_poly.pdbx_strand_id
1 'polypeptide(L)'
;MTDSNPDRLADSALLARYGNALIGLAAGDAWGYQVEFRSYANMPAYPVPAPAGEWIVSDDTQMTLALHDALTDVDDLTDIDAVTRAITSRFLEWQTDPDNDRAPGTTCMASLSALRSGARWYDANGARESAGCGAVMRLVPTAFAPEPYWLGLTALQAVITHRHPRAIVPALLLADAVRHAPDRGGRLLDEARAESDRIRAGSSRWLSDSYLTAVLAPYRSDVPSLLIDGLDDDVDALLGAAVTSRARLRGLDPSQFGDPCTGVGEGWESASATALGLLVADLATGTTAPLDGPAALAWASTSNGDSDSIACIAGALIGSAHTTPHYWESAGLTPRFEPRYAAALATAADRVLGSAHAEE
;
A
#
# COMPACT_ATOMS: atom_id res chain seq x y z
N MET A 1 39.45 -8.35 -6.85
CA MET A 1 38.66 -9.59 -6.74
C MET A 1 37.46 -9.27 -5.88
N THR A 2 36.41 -8.75 -6.50
CA THR A 2 35.11 -8.51 -5.84
C THR A 2 34.25 -9.71 -6.16
N ASP A 3 34.28 -10.68 -5.25
CA ASP A 3 33.44 -11.87 -5.29
C ASP A 3 32.06 -11.47 -4.74
N SER A 4 31.25 -10.82 -5.58
CA SER A 4 29.88 -10.43 -5.21
C SER A 4 28.92 -11.53 -5.64
N ASN A 5 28.55 -12.39 -4.70
CA ASN A 5 27.53 -13.42 -4.89
C ASN A 5 26.21 -12.76 -5.38
N PRO A 6 25.66 -13.15 -6.55
CA PRO A 6 24.44 -12.55 -7.10
C PRO A 6 23.24 -12.67 -6.15
N ASP A 7 23.14 -13.75 -5.37
CA ASP A 7 22.04 -13.95 -4.42
C ASP A 7 22.10 -12.90 -3.29
N ARG A 8 23.31 -12.66 -2.76
CA ARG A 8 23.53 -11.65 -1.72
C ARG A 8 23.28 -10.22 -2.20
N LEU A 9 23.56 -9.94 -3.48
CA LEU A 9 23.26 -8.64 -4.10
C LEU A 9 21.75 -8.45 -4.30
N ALA A 10 21.04 -9.51 -4.70
CA ALA A 10 19.58 -9.50 -4.83
C ALA A 10 18.89 -9.28 -3.48
N ASP A 11 19.35 -9.97 -2.42
CA ASP A 11 18.85 -9.78 -1.05
C ASP A 11 19.10 -8.36 -0.54
N SER A 12 20.29 -7.80 -0.79
CA SER A 12 20.61 -6.43 -0.41
C SER A 12 19.73 -5.40 -1.13
N ALA A 13 19.43 -5.61 -2.41
CA ALA A 13 18.53 -4.74 -3.16
C ALA A 13 17.07 -4.88 -2.70
N LEU A 14 16.64 -6.10 -2.34
CA LEU A 14 15.31 -6.34 -1.79
C LEU A 14 15.11 -5.64 -0.44
N LEU A 15 16.06 -5.77 0.47
CA LEU A 15 16.06 -5.08 1.77
C LEU A 15 16.07 -3.56 1.59
N ALA A 16 16.92 -3.04 0.71
CA ALA A 16 16.96 -1.61 0.41
C ALA A 16 15.61 -1.08 -0.09
N ARG A 17 14.97 -1.80 -1.02
CA ARG A 17 13.63 -1.44 -1.52
C ARG A 17 12.56 -1.51 -0.44
N TYR A 18 12.61 -2.55 0.40
CA TYR A 18 11.64 -2.72 1.47
C TYR A 18 11.75 -1.61 2.52
N GLY A 19 12.97 -1.32 2.98
CA GLY A 19 13.24 -0.21 3.87
C GLY A 19 12.85 1.14 3.29
N ASN A 20 13.18 1.40 2.02
CA ASN A 20 12.75 2.63 1.33
C ASN A 20 11.22 2.73 1.22
N ALA A 21 10.52 1.63 0.95
CA ALA A 21 9.07 1.59 0.89
C ALA A 21 8.44 1.87 2.26
N LEU A 22 8.93 1.26 3.34
CA LEU A 22 8.45 1.48 4.70
C LEU A 22 8.66 2.93 5.17
N ILE A 23 9.85 3.50 4.92
CA ILE A 23 10.13 4.90 5.28
C ILE A 23 9.29 5.86 4.46
N GLY A 24 9.11 5.60 3.16
CA GLY A 24 8.29 6.41 2.28
C GLY A 24 6.82 6.38 2.67
N LEU A 25 6.30 5.18 2.99
CA LEU A 25 4.97 4.96 3.51
C LEU A 25 4.73 5.78 4.78
N ALA A 26 5.58 5.62 5.79
CA ALA A 26 5.41 6.31 7.06
C ALA A 26 5.61 7.83 6.95
N ALA A 27 6.51 8.27 6.06
CA ALA A 27 6.70 9.68 5.78
C ALA A 27 5.47 10.28 5.09
N GLY A 28 4.89 9.57 4.12
CA GLY A 28 3.67 9.98 3.43
C GLY A 28 2.48 10.07 4.37
N ASP A 29 2.24 9.01 5.14
CA ASP A 29 1.24 8.94 6.21
C ASP A 29 1.35 10.17 7.12
N ALA A 30 2.47 10.35 7.83
CA ALA A 30 2.59 11.45 8.79
C ALA A 30 2.49 12.85 8.16
N TRP A 31 2.88 12.99 6.89
CA TRP A 31 2.77 14.26 6.17
C TRP A 31 1.33 14.57 5.79
N GLY A 32 0.57 13.58 5.32
CA GLY A 32 -0.86 13.72 5.01
C GLY A 32 -1.70 13.85 6.27
N TYR A 33 -1.36 13.13 7.34
CA TYR A 33 -2.10 13.09 8.60
C TYR A 33 -2.19 14.48 9.25
N GLN A 34 -1.15 15.31 9.14
CA GLN A 34 -1.13 16.67 9.69
C GLN A 34 -2.25 17.58 9.11
N VAL A 35 -2.77 17.23 7.93
CA VAL A 35 -3.82 17.96 7.20
C VAL A 35 -5.05 17.10 6.92
N GLU A 36 -5.16 15.92 7.52
CA GLU A 36 -6.32 15.04 7.37
C GLU A 36 -7.63 15.79 7.68
N PHE A 37 -8.68 15.50 6.91
CA PHE A 37 -10.00 16.16 6.96
C PHE A 37 -10.03 17.65 6.59
N ARG A 38 -8.90 18.25 6.17
CA ARG A 38 -8.89 19.61 5.63
C ARG A 38 -9.27 19.59 4.16
N SER A 39 -10.27 20.38 3.78
CA SER A 39 -10.55 20.58 2.37
C SER A 39 -9.40 21.29 1.67
N TYR A 40 -9.22 21.01 0.38
CA TYR A 40 -8.13 21.56 -0.43
C TYR A 40 -8.09 23.09 -0.39
N ALA A 41 -9.26 23.74 -0.42
CA ALA A 41 -9.38 25.21 -0.34
C ALA A 41 -8.87 25.81 0.98
N ASN A 42 -8.74 25.01 2.03
CA ASN A 42 -8.29 25.40 3.36
C ASN A 42 -6.88 24.89 3.69
N MET A 43 -6.14 24.39 2.70
CA MET A 43 -4.75 23.95 2.90
C MET A 43 -3.86 25.13 3.31
N PRO A 44 -2.90 24.92 4.24
CA PRO A 44 -2.07 25.99 4.78
C PRO A 44 -1.10 26.59 3.77
N ALA A 45 -0.71 25.82 2.75
CA ALA A 45 0.16 26.21 1.66
C ALA A 45 -0.02 25.25 0.47
N TYR A 46 0.59 25.58 -0.66
CA TYR A 46 0.65 24.70 -1.83
C TYR A 46 2.09 24.57 -2.35
N PRO A 47 2.66 23.34 -2.40
CA PRO A 47 2.17 22.17 -1.67
C PRO A 47 2.31 22.35 -0.15
N VAL A 48 1.64 21.49 0.63
CA VAL A 48 1.73 21.44 2.10
C VAL A 48 3.18 21.13 2.53
N PRO A 49 3.78 21.93 3.42
CA PRO A 49 5.16 21.70 3.88
C PRO A 49 5.24 20.46 4.78
N ALA A 50 6.46 19.93 4.91
CA ALA A 50 6.75 18.82 5.81
C ALA A 50 6.40 19.14 7.27
N PRO A 51 6.01 18.15 8.09
CA PRO A 51 5.78 18.36 9.52
C PRO A 51 7.00 19.01 10.20
N ALA A 52 6.77 20.14 10.88
CA ALA A 52 7.85 20.94 11.47
C ALA A 52 8.49 20.31 12.72
N GLY A 53 7.81 19.33 13.34
CA GLY A 53 8.17 18.72 14.63
C GLY A 53 8.47 17.23 14.52
N GLU A 54 7.95 16.49 15.49
CA GLU A 54 7.81 15.03 15.44
C GLU A 54 6.75 14.66 14.39
N TRP A 55 7.00 13.59 13.65
CA TRP A 55 6.14 13.09 12.58
C TRP A 55 5.25 12.00 13.16
N ILE A 56 3.99 12.35 13.37
CA ILE A 56 2.97 11.48 13.95
C ILE A 56 2.35 10.64 12.85
N VAL A 57 2.44 9.32 12.95
CA VAL A 57 1.83 8.39 11.98
C VAL A 57 0.39 8.06 12.36
N SER A 58 -0.42 7.67 11.37
CA SER A 58 -1.82 7.25 11.51
C SER A 58 -1.97 5.72 11.51
N ASP A 59 -3.21 5.22 11.37
CA ASP A 59 -3.48 3.80 11.27
C ASP A 59 -2.84 3.13 10.04
N ASP A 60 -2.51 3.90 9.00
CA ASP A 60 -1.74 3.48 7.84
C ASP A 60 -0.43 2.77 8.21
N THR A 61 0.48 3.48 8.88
CA THR A 61 1.76 2.91 9.31
C THR A 61 1.56 1.86 10.40
N GLN A 62 0.65 2.11 11.35
CA GLN A 62 0.42 1.20 12.47
C GLN A 62 -0.06 -0.18 11.99
N MET A 63 -1.03 -0.21 11.07
CA MET A 63 -1.53 -1.45 10.49
C MET A 63 -0.51 -2.09 9.53
N THR A 64 0.33 -1.30 8.86
CA THR A 64 1.46 -1.82 8.07
C THR A 64 2.43 -2.60 8.95
N LEU A 65 2.82 -2.03 10.08
CA LEU A 65 3.71 -2.68 11.05
C LEU A 65 3.05 -3.91 11.69
N ALA A 66 1.76 -3.83 12.04
CA ALA A 66 1.02 -4.99 12.54
C ALA A 66 0.96 -6.13 11.50
N LEU A 67 0.81 -5.80 10.22
CA LEU A 67 0.85 -6.78 9.12
C LEU A 67 2.26 -7.36 8.93
N HIS A 68 3.30 -6.53 9.03
CA HIS A 68 4.69 -7.01 9.01
C HIS A 68 4.92 -8.02 10.14
N ASP A 69 4.63 -7.64 11.38
CA ASP A 69 4.82 -8.50 12.56
C ASP A 69 4.09 -9.83 12.39
N ALA A 70 2.83 -9.79 11.94
CA ALA A 70 2.02 -10.99 11.70
C ALA A 70 2.66 -11.96 10.71
N LEU A 71 3.29 -11.46 9.65
CA LEU A 71 3.94 -12.30 8.66
C LEU A 71 5.30 -12.82 9.17
N THR A 72 5.98 -12.07 10.05
CA THR A 72 7.22 -12.55 10.70
C THR A 72 6.98 -13.57 11.80
N ASP A 73 5.77 -13.61 12.37
CA ASP A 73 5.39 -14.61 13.39
C ASP A 73 5.11 -16.01 12.80
N VAL A 74 5.09 -16.15 11.47
CA VAL A 74 4.69 -17.38 10.77
C VAL A 74 5.88 -18.04 10.09
N ASP A 75 6.20 -19.26 10.52
CA ASP A 75 7.30 -20.05 9.93
C ASP A 75 6.94 -20.68 8.57
N ASP A 76 5.66 -21.02 8.36
CA ASP A 76 5.18 -21.72 7.16
C ASP A 76 4.01 -20.97 6.52
N LEU A 77 4.31 -20.23 5.46
CA LEU A 77 3.31 -19.50 4.67
C LEU A 77 2.36 -20.42 3.88
N THR A 78 2.60 -21.75 3.83
CA THR A 78 1.63 -22.69 3.24
C THR A 78 0.47 -23.00 4.18
N ASP A 79 0.63 -22.81 5.49
CA ASP A 79 -0.45 -22.93 6.48
C ASP A 79 -1.28 -21.64 6.50
N ILE A 80 -2.24 -21.56 5.58
CA ILE A 80 -3.17 -20.43 5.44
C ILE A 80 -3.91 -20.15 6.76
N ASP A 81 -4.22 -21.17 7.55
CA ASP A 81 -4.92 -21.00 8.82
C ASP A 81 -3.99 -20.35 9.87
N ALA A 82 -2.71 -20.74 9.92
CA ALA A 82 -1.71 -20.10 10.77
C ALA A 82 -1.49 -18.63 10.38
N VAL A 83 -1.32 -18.37 9.08
CA VAL A 83 -1.22 -16.99 8.55
C VAL A 83 -2.46 -16.16 8.92
N THR A 84 -3.65 -16.70 8.69
CA THR A 84 -4.91 -16.00 9.00
C THR A 84 -5.01 -15.67 10.48
N ARG A 85 -4.62 -16.60 11.37
CA ARG A 85 -4.61 -16.37 12.82
C ARG A 85 -3.60 -15.29 13.21
N ALA A 86 -2.39 -15.31 12.66
CA ALA A 86 -1.37 -14.32 12.96
C ALA A 86 -1.80 -12.91 12.56
N ILE A 87 -2.28 -12.72 11.32
CA ILE A 87 -2.79 -11.42 10.84
C ILE A 87 -3.96 -10.94 11.72
N THR A 88 -4.91 -11.83 12.01
CA THR A 88 -6.05 -11.49 12.86
C THR A 88 -5.61 -11.11 14.27
N SER A 89 -4.64 -11.84 14.87
CA SER A 89 -4.13 -11.54 16.20
C SER A 89 -3.49 -10.16 16.26
N ARG A 90 -2.57 -9.85 15.34
CA ARG A 90 -1.89 -8.54 15.32
C ARG A 90 -2.84 -7.38 15.04
N PHE A 91 -3.83 -7.56 14.17
CA PHE A 91 -4.85 -6.53 13.97
C PHE A 91 -5.75 -6.34 15.20
N LEU A 92 -6.06 -7.42 15.94
CA LEU A 92 -6.80 -7.31 17.20
C LEU A 92 -5.95 -6.69 18.33
N GLU A 93 -4.66 -6.97 18.38
CA GLU A 93 -3.73 -6.31 19.31
C GLU A 93 -3.71 -4.80 19.02
N TRP A 94 -3.47 -4.42 17.76
CA TRP A 94 -3.52 -3.04 17.28
C TRP A 94 -4.85 -2.35 17.60
N GLN A 95 -5.99 -3.04 17.39
CA GLN A 95 -7.32 -2.47 17.65
C GLN A 95 -7.47 -1.91 19.09
N THR A 96 -6.78 -2.51 20.06
CA THR A 96 -6.82 -2.12 21.48
C THR A 96 -5.57 -1.38 21.94
N ASP A 97 -4.65 -1.07 21.03
CA ASP A 97 -3.46 -0.30 21.35
C ASP A 97 -3.85 1.13 21.75
N PRO A 98 -3.24 1.73 22.79
CA PRO A 98 -3.51 3.11 23.17
C PRO A 98 -3.19 4.13 22.07
N ASP A 99 -2.28 3.81 21.13
CA ASP A 99 -1.96 4.69 20.01
C ASP A 99 -2.94 4.53 18.83
N ASN A 100 -3.93 3.63 18.93
CA ASN A 100 -5.04 3.57 17.98
C ASN A 100 -6.10 4.64 18.30
N ASP A 101 -5.67 5.89 18.27
CA ASP A 101 -6.45 7.10 18.54
C ASP A 101 -6.35 8.12 17.38
N ARG A 102 -5.91 7.64 16.20
CA ARG A 102 -5.63 8.41 14.98
C ARG A 102 -6.71 8.21 13.91
N ALA A 103 -7.98 8.29 14.31
CA ALA A 103 -9.17 8.23 13.45
C ALA A 103 -9.30 6.97 12.54
N PRO A 104 -9.05 5.74 13.04
CA PRO A 104 -9.10 4.54 12.22
C PRO A 104 -10.46 4.34 11.54
N GLY A 105 -10.43 3.82 10.31
CA GLY A 105 -11.64 3.61 9.51
C GLY A 105 -12.72 2.77 10.21
N THR A 106 -13.96 3.26 10.21
CA THR A 106 -15.10 2.60 10.87
C THR A 106 -15.35 1.16 10.38
N THR A 107 -15.14 0.90 9.08
CA THR A 107 -15.23 -0.43 8.48
C THR A 107 -14.23 -1.40 9.14
N CYS A 108 -12.96 -0.99 9.23
CA CYS A 108 -11.91 -1.80 9.82
C CYS A 108 -12.25 -2.15 11.27
N MET A 109 -12.57 -1.14 12.08
CA MET A 109 -12.91 -1.31 13.48
C MET A 109 -14.15 -2.18 13.70
N ALA A 110 -15.16 -2.07 12.84
CA ALA A 110 -16.37 -2.89 12.91
C ALA A 110 -16.10 -4.36 12.52
N SER A 111 -15.21 -4.61 11.55
CA SER A 111 -14.76 -5.96 11.19
C SER A 111 -13.99 -6.59 12.33
N LEU A 112 -12.98 -5.89 12.87
CA LEU A 112 -12.16 -6.39 13.97
C LEU A 112 -13.00 -6.66 15.23
N SER A 113 -14.00 -5.83 15.52
CA SER A 113 -14.94 -6.08 16.63
C SER A 113 -15.76 -7.36 16.45
N ALA A 114 -16.18 -7.66 15.21
CA ALA A 114 -16.87 -8.91 14.90
C ALA A 114 -15.94 -10.13 15.07
N LEU A 115 -14.70 -10.03 14.57
CA LEU A 115 -13.69 -11.09 14.73
C LEU A 115 -13.35 -11.34 16.20
N ARG A 116 -13.17 -10.28 17.00
CA ARG A 116 -12.96 -10.37 18.45
C ARG A 116 -14.11 -11.09 19.16
N SER A 117 -15.33 -10.96 18.63
CA SER A 117 -16.53 -11.62 19.15
C SER A 117 -16.67 -13.07 18.67
N GLY A 118 -15.70 -13.59 17.92
CA GLY A 118 -15.65 -14.98 17.46
C GLY A 118 -16.25 -15.23 16.06
N ALA A 119 -16.65 -14.19 15.33
CA ALA A 119 -17.03 -14.35 13.93
C ALA A 119 -15.79 -14.68 13.09
N ARG A 120 -15.93 -15.53 12.08
CA ARG A 120 -14.87 -15.74 11.09
C ARG A 120 -14.96 -14.65 10.03
N TRP A 121 -13.84 -14.28 9.42
CA TRP A 121 -13.80 -13.17 8.47
C TRP A 121 -14.74 -13.36 7.27
N TYR A 122 -14.96 -14.60 6.84
CA TYR A 122 -15.89 -14.94 5.76
C TYR A 122 -17.35 -15.13 6.20
N ASP A 123 -17.66 -15.16 7.49
CA ASP A 123 -19.05 -15.28 7.95
C ASP A 123 -19.86 -14.03 7.62
N ALA A 124 -21.18 -14.15 7.40
CA ALA A 124 -22.04 -13.01 7.04
C ALA A 124 -21.97 -11.83 8.04
N ASN A 125 -21.73 -12.12 9.31
CA ASN A 125 -21.55 -11.15 10.40
C ASN A 125 -20.08 -10.86 10.74
N GLY A 126 -19.12 -11.37 9.96
CA GLY A 126 -17.68 -11.19 10.14
C GLY A 126 -17.16 -9.89 9.52
N ALA A 127 -16.23 -10.01 8.58
CA ALA A 127 -15.66 -8.86 7.88
C ALA A 127 -16.75 -8.12 7.09
N ARG A 128 -16.72 -6.78 7.16
CA ARG A 128 -17.69 -5.91 6.51
C ARG A 128 -17.51 -5.89 5.01
N GLU A 129 -18.63 -5.90 4.30
CA GLU A 129 -18.71 -5.73 2.86
C GLU A 129 -18.59 -4.24 2.52
N SER A 130 -17.35 -3.78 2.35
CA SER A 130 -17.00 -2.37 2.14
C SER A 130 -15.70 -2.27 1.35
N ALA A 131 -15.59 -1.22 0.53
CA ALA A 131 -14.47 -0.97 -0.36
C ALA A 131 -13.48 0.10 0.18
N GLY A 132 -13.51 0.41 1.47
CA GLY A 132 -12.62 1.42 2.09
C GLY A 132 -11.12 1.20 1.81
N CYS A 133 -10.34 2.29 1.81
CA CYS A 133 -8.89 2.30 1.53
C CYS A 133 -8.02 1.53 2.54
N GLY A 134 -8.56 1.20 3.73
CA GLY A 134 -7.83 0.46 4.75
C GLY A 134 -7.28 -0.91 4.30
N ALA A 135 -7.81 -1.47 3.22
CA ALA A 135 -7.28 -2.67 2.58
C ALA A 135 -5.98 -2.44 1.78
N VAL A 136 -5.76 -1.23 1.28
CA VAL A 136 -4.63 -0.90 0.39
C VAL A 136 -3.50 -0.15 1.09
N MET A 137 -3.81 0.71 2.06
CA MET A 137 -2.81 1.54 2.76
C MET A 137 -1.71 0.73 3.47
N ARG A 138 -2.06 -0.47 3.96
CA ARG A 138 -1.18 -1.28 4.81
C ARG A 138 -0.40 -2.40 4.09
N LEU A 139 -0.58 -2.56 2.77
CA LEU A 139 -0.26 -3.82 2.08
C LEU A 139 1.22 -4.09 1.81
N VAL A 140 2.11 -3.12 2.06
CA VAL A 140 3.53 -3.19 1.64
C VAL A 140 4.21 -4.51 2.04
N PRO A 141 4.05 -5.06 3.27
CA PRO A 141 4.64 -6.36 3.63
C PRO A 141 4.24 -7.51 2.70
N THR A 142 2.99 -7.57 2.22
CA THR A 142 2.55 -8.67 1.36
C THR A 142 3.05 -8.54 -0.07
N ALA A 143 3.29 -7.32 -0.57
CA ALA A 143 3.90 -7.10 -1.88
C ALA A 143 5.34 -7.62 -1.98
N PHE A 144 6.05 -7.64 -0.84
CA PHE A 144 7.42 -8.15 -0.70
C PHE A 144 7.49 -9.62 -0.29
N ALA A 145 6.35 -10.30 -0.09
CA ALA A 145 6.34 -11.73 0.22
C ALA A 145 6.89 -12.58 -0.96
N PRO A 146 7.32 -13.83 -0.71
CA PRO A 146 7.83 -14.71 -1.76
C PRO A 146 6.83 -14.96 -2.91
N GLU A 147 7.35 -15.26 -4.10
CA GLU A 147 6.59 -15.36 -5.36
C GLU A 147 5.34 -16.27 -5.32
N PRO A 148 5.29 -17.41 -4.60
CA PRO A 148 4.07 -18.23 -4.55
C PRO A 148 2.99 -17.69 -3.60
N TYR A 149 3.30 -16.72 -2.73
CA TYR A 149 2.39 -16.33 -1.63
C TYR A 149 1.84 -14.90 -1.75
N TRP A 150 2.56 -13.98 -2.40
CA TRP A 150 2.24 -12.55 -2.35
C TRP A 150 0.81 -12.20 -2.78
N LEU A 151 0.26 -12.86 -3.82
CA LEU A 151 -1.11 -12.64 -4.28
C LEU A 151 -2.14 -13.03 -3.21
N GLY A 152 -2.05 -14.27 -2.71
CA GLY A 152 -2.97 -14.76 -1.69
C GLY A 152 -2.82 -13.99 -0.37
N LEU A 153 -1.61 -13.68 0.07
CA LEU A 153 -1.40 -12.89 1.29
C LEU A 153 -1.98 -11.47 1.15
N THR A 154 -1.82 -10.83 -0.01
CA THR A 154 -2.40 -9.52 -0.29
C THR A 154 -3.92 -9.55 -0.28
N ALA A 155 -4.53 -10.59 -0.88
CA ALA A 155 -5.98 -10.78 -0.83
C ALA A 155 -6.48 -11.07 0.59
N LEU A 156 -5.77 -11.91 1.34
CA LEU A 156 -6.11 -12.31 2.71
C LEU A 156 -6.15 -11.12 3.65
N GLN A 157 -5.08 -10.31 3.67
CA GLN A 157 -5.01 -9.15 4.57
C GLN A 157 -6.11 -8.13 4.24
N ALA A 158 -6.48 -7.98 2.97
CA ALA A 158 -7.56 -7.10 2.54
C ALA A 158 -8.93 -7.62 3.04
N VAL A 159 -9.25 -8.87 2.67
CA VAL A 159 -10.58 -9.46 2.89
C VAL A 159 -10.92 -9.70 4.37
N ILE A 160 -9.92 -9.81 5.25
CA ILE A 160 -10.11 -9.95 6.71
C ILE A 160 -10.86 -8.75 7.31
N THR A 161 -10.79 -7.58 6.69
CA THR A 161 -11.49 -6.37 7.17
C THR A 161 -12.41 -5.73 6.14
N HIS A 162 -12.12 -5.87 4.85
CA HIS A 162 -12.84 -5.26 3.74
C HIS A 162 -13.24 -6.34 2.74
N ARG A 163 -14.34 -7.03 3.03
CA ARG A 163 -14.83 -8.18 2.26
C ARG A 163 -15.61 -7.73 1.03
N HIS A 164 -14.92 -7.06 0.10
CA HIS A 164 -15.51 -6.52 -1.12
C HIS A 164 -14.55 -6.68 -2.32
N PRO A 165 -15.02 -7.09 -3.53
CA PRO A 165 -14.16 -7.19 -4.71
C PRO A 165 -13.39 -5.90 -5.03
N ARG A 166 -14.06 -4.74 -4.95
CA ARG A 166 -13.45 -3.40 -5.08
C ARG A 166 -12.43 -3.04 -3.98
N ALA A 167 -12.33 -3.79 -2.87
CA ALA A 167 -11.19 -3.67 -1.95
C ALA A 167 -10.03 -4.60 -2.35
N ILE A 168 -10.37 -5.84 -2.72
CA ILE A 168 -9.39 -6.89 -3.01
C ILE A 168 -8.61 -6.60 -4.30
N VAL A 169 -9.31 -6.25 -5.38
CA VAL A 169 -8.68 -6.06 -6.70
C VAL A 169 -7.68 -4.90 -6.71
N PRO A 170 -8.00 -3.70 -6.16
CA PRO A 170 -7.01 -2.63 -6.03
C PRO A 170 -5.83 -2.99 -5.14
N ALA A 171 -6.02 -3.81 -4.10
CA ALA A 171 -4.91 -4.30 -3.28
C ALA A 171 -3.95 -5.20 -4.09
N LEU A 172 -4.47 -6.10 -4.93
CA LEU A 172 -3.64 -6.92 -5.82
C LEU A 172 -2.88 -6.07 -6.84
N LEU A 173 -3.56 -5.12 -7.49
CA LEU A 173 -2.96 -4.19 -8.45
C LEU A 173 -1.87 -3.31 -7.81
N LEU A 174 -2.12 -2.80 -6.61
CA LEU A 174 -1.15 -1.99 -5.89
C LEU A 174 0.05 -2.82 -5.41
N ALA A 175 -0.17 -4.05 -4.92
CA ALA A 175 0.93 -4.94 -4.55
C ALA A 175 1.81 -5.31 -5.75
N ASP A 176 1.22 -5.56 -6.92
CA ASP A 176 1.96 -5.79 -8.17
C ASP A 176 2.77 -4.55 -8.57
N ALA A 177 2.20 -3.35 -8.44
CA ALA A 177 2.90 -2.10 -8.69
C ALA A 177 4.09 -1.91 -7.73
N VAL A 178 3.91 -2.12 -6.42
CA VAL A 178 4.99 -2.04 -5.42
C VAL A 178 6.11 -3.06 -5.74
N ARG A 179 5.75 -4.30 -6.05
CA ARG A 179 6.67 -5.40 -6.34
C ARG A 179 7.53 -5.14 -7.57
N HIS A 180 6.98 -4.49 -8.59
CA HIS A 180 7.63 -4.26 -9.88
C HIS A 180 8.03 -2.80 -10.14
N ALA A 181 7.94 -1.93 -9.12
CA ALA A 181 8.20 -0.51 -9.25
C ALA A 181 9.57 -0.14 -9.86
N PRO A 182 10.69 -0.83 -9.55
CA PRO A 182 11.99 -0.48 -10.15
C PRO A 182 12.01 -0.51 -11.68
N ASP A 183 11.29 -1.47 -12.27
CA ASP A 183 11.26 -1.66 -13.73
C ASP A 183 10.15 -0.85 -14.41
N ARG A 184 9.15 -0.43 -13.62
CA ARG A 184 7.90 0.18 -14.08
C ARG A 184 7.74 1.65 -13.71
N GLY A 185 8.76 2.27 -13.11
CA GLY A 185 8.75 3.69 -12.76
C GLY A 185 8.27 4.59 -13.90
N GLY A 186 7.30 5.46 -13.61
CA GLY A 186 6.64 6.34 -14.57
C GLY A 186 5.61 5.65 -15.49
N ARG A 187 5.34 4.35 -15.31
CA ARG A 187 4.38 3.57 -16.10
C ARG A 187 3.49 2.67 -15.23
N LEU A 188 3.45 2.88 -13.91
CA LEU A 188 2.71 2.05 -12.97
C LEU A 188 1.21 2.01 -13.30
N LEU A 189 0.62 3.15 -13.67
CA LEU A 189 -0.78 3.19 -14.11
C LEU A 189 -1.02 2.40 -15.40
N ASP A 190 -0.09 2.45 -16.35
CA ASP A 190 -0.21 1.73 -17.62
C ASP A 190 -0.14 0.21 -17.39
N GLU A 191 0.74 -0.21 -16.49
CA GLU A 191 0.92 -1.63 -16.14
C GLU A 191 -0.27 -2.18 -15.35
N ALA A 192 -0.84 -1.39 -14.43
CA ALA A 192 -2.08 -1.75 -13.72
C ALA A 192 -3.27 -1.91 -14.67
N ARG A 193 -3.40 -1.04 -15.68
CA ARG A 193 -4.43 -1.18 -16.72
C ARG A 193 -4.16 -2.37 -17.63
N ALA A 194 -2.91 -2.61 -18.01
CA ALA A 194 -2.56 -3.77 -18.82
C ALA A 194 -2.86 -5.09 -18.08
N GLU A 195 -2.70 -5.13 -16.76
CA GLU A 195 -3.10 -6.29 -15.95
C GLU A 195 -4.63 -6.43 -15.87
N SER A 196 -5.35 -5.32 -15.73
CA SER A 196 -6.82 -5.30 -15.78
C SER A 196 -7.33 -5.87 -17.11
N ASP A 197 -6.72 -5.50 -18.24
CA ASP A 197 -7.04 -6.03 -19.56
C ASP A 197 -6.73 -7.54 -19.66
N ARG A 198 -5.62 -8.01 -19.09
CA ARG A 198 -5.27 -9.44 -19.05
C ARG A 198 -6.27 -10.25 -18.21
N ILE A 199 -6.74 -9.73 -17.09
CA ILE A 199 -7.78 -10.35 -16.26
C ILE A 199 -9.07 -10.51 -17.08
N ARG A 200 -9.54 -9.44 -17.73
CA ARG A 200 -10.75 -9.46 -18.58
C ARG A 200 -10.63 -10.40 -19.77
N ALA A 201 -9.45 -10.46 -20.38
CA ALA A 201 -9.16 -11.34 -21.51
C ALA A 201 -8.97 -12.81 -21.11
N GLY A 202 -8.96 -13.13 -19.81
CA GLY A 202 -8.72 -14.49 -19.33
C GLY A 202 -7.25 -14.95 -19.45
N SER A 203 -6.30 -14.02 -19.65
CA SER A 203 -4.89 -14.31 -19.89
C SER A 203 -3.97 -13.95 -18.71
N SER A 204 -4.49 -13.31 -17.67
CA SER A 204 -3.73 -13.04 -16.44
C SER A 204 -3.37 -14.33 -15.71
N ARG A 205 -2.13 -14.40 -15.21
CA ARG A 205 -1.67 -15.50 -14.35
C ARG A 205 -2.45 -15.59 -13.04
N TRP A 206 -3.01 -14.47 -12.56
CA TRP A 206 -3.74 -14.40 -11.28
C TRP A 206 -5.00 -15.28 -11.28
N LEU A 207 -5.60 -15.50 -12.45
CA LEU A 207 -6.80 -16.31 -12.63
C LEU A 207 -6.58 -17.81 -12.33
N SER A 208 -5.32 -18.24 -12.30
CA SER A 208 -4.93 -19.64 -12.07
C SER A 208 -3.99 -19.80 -10.87
N ASP A 209 -3.82 -18.74 -10.07
CA ASP A 209 -2.97 -18.78 -8.88
C ASP A 209 -3.60 -19.65 -7.79
N SER A 210 -2.93 -20.75 -7.45
CA SER A 210 -3.46 -21.77 -6.55
C SER A 210 -3.53 -21.29 -5.10
N TYR A 211 -2.57 -20.47 -4.66
CA TYR A 211 -2.55 -19.96 -3.29
C TYR A 211 -3.62 -18.89 -3.08
N LEU A 212 -3.77 -17.95 -4.02
CA LEU A 212 -4.89 -16.99 -4.05
C LEU A 212 -6.24 -17.70 -4.04
N THR A 213 -6.40 -18.76 -4.86
CA THR A 213 -7.61 -19.57 -4.88
C THR A 213 -7.89 -20.22 -3.53
N ALA A 214 -6.87 -20.83 -2.91
CA ALA A 214 -7.01 -21.47 -1.61
C ALA A 214 -7.38 -20.47 -0.50
N VAL A 215 -6.74 -19.30 -0.49
CA VAL A 215 -7.01 -18.22 0.47
C VAL A 215 -8.45 -17.72 0.37
N LEU A 216 -8.93 -17.48 -0.86
CA LEU A 216 -10.26 -16.87 -1.07
C LEU A 216 -11.40 -17.88 -1.04
N ALA A 217 -11.13 -19.19 -1.10
CA ALA A 217 -12.14 -20.24 -1.15
C ALA A 217 -13.24 -20.13 -0.06
N PRO A 218 -12.96 -19.74 1.20
CA PRO A 218 -14.01 -19.57 2.21
C PRO A 218 -14.98 -18.41 1.94
N TYR A 219 -14.57 -17.42 1.15
CA TYR A 219 -15.38 -16.25 0.80
C TYR A 219 -16.01 -16.38 -0.60
N ARG A 220 -15.21 -16.73 -1.61
CA ARG A 220 -15.67 -16.87 -2.98
C ARG A 220 -14.82 -17.91 -3.72
N SER A 221 -15.45 -18.99 -4.15
CA SER A 221 -14.78 -20.10 -4.85
C SER A 221 -14.43 -19.78 -6.30
N ASP A 222 -15.12 -18.82 -6.92
CA ASP A 222 -14.84 -18.34 -8.29
C ASP A 222 -13.99 -17.07 -8.24
N VAL A 223 -12.67 -17.24 -8.15
CA VAL A 223 -11.71 -16.13 -8.16
C VAL A 223 -11.73 -15.36 -9.47
N PRO A 224 -11.78 -15.98 -10.67
CA PRO A 224 -11.96 -15.25 -11.92
C PRO A 224 -13.12 -14.25 -11.91
N SER A 225 -14.32 -14.69 -11.50
CA SER A 225 -15.45 -13.77 -11.36
C SER A 225 -15.24 -12.72 -10.28
N LEU A 226 -14.59 -13.04 -9.15
CA LEU A 226 -14.24 -12.04 -8.14
C LEU A 226 -13.40 -10.89 -8.72
N LEU A 227 -12.38 -11.23 -9.50
CA LEU A 227 -11.47 -10.24 -10.06
C LEU A 227 -12.19 -9.38 -11.12
N ILE A 228 -13.02 -9.98 -11.97
CA ILE A 228 -13.82 -9.25 -12.96
C ILE A 228 -14.83 -8.32 -12.27
N ASP A 229 -15.57 -8.81 -11.26
CA ASP A 229 -16.53 -8.00 -10.50
C ASP A 229 -15.87 -6.78 -9.86
N GLY A 230 -14.67 -6.95 -9.30
CA GLY A 230 -13.91 -5.83 -8.73
C GLY A 230 -13.47 -4.82 -9.79
N LEU A 231 -13.05 -5.27 -10.97
CA LEU A 231 -12.69 -4.39 -12.08
C LEU A 231 -13.89 -3.60 -12.63
N ASP A 232 -15.07 -4.22 -12.66
CA ASP A 232 -16.33 -3.62 -13.12
C ASP A 232 -16.95 -2.66 -12.10
N ASP A 233 -16.59 -2.78 -10.83
CA ASP A 233 -16.96 -1.84 -9.77
C ASP A 233 -15.97 -0.67 -9.69
N ASP A 234 -16.00 0.18 -10.72
CA ASP A 234 -15.26 1.44 -10.90
C ASP A 234 -13.71 1.39 -10.92
N VAL A 235 -13.06 0.26 -10.57
CA VAL A 235 -11.59 0.19 -10.52
C VAL A 235 -10.96 0.56 -11.85
N ASP A 236 -11.42 -0.01 -12.97
CA ASP A 236 -10.86 0.31 -14.30
C ASP A 236 -11.15 1.78 -14.70
N ALA A 237 -12.33 2.29 -14.37
CA ALA A 237 -12.71 3.67 -14.66
C ALA A 237 -11.80 4.67 -13.92
N LEU A 238 -11.50 4.41 -12.64
CA LEU A 238 -10.64 5.25 -11.80
C LEU A 238 -9.18 5.19 -12.23
N LEU A 239 -8.67 4.03 -12.64
CA LEU A 239 -7.36 3.92 -13.27
C LEU A 239 -7.29 4.71 -14.58
N GLY A 240 -8.34 4.63 -15.41
CA GLY A 240 -8.44 5.41 -16.65
C GLY A 240 -8.46 6.92 -16.41
N ALA A 241 -9.17 7.36 -15.38
CA ALA A 241 -9.20 8.75 -14.93
C ALA A 241 -7.82 9.23 -14.47
N ALA A 242 -7.12 8.42 -13.66
CA ALA A 242 -5.75 8.72 -13.23
C ALA A 242 -4.76 8.80 -14.41
N VAL A 243 -4.88 7.93 -15.42
CA VAL A 243 -4.06 8.01 -16.65
C VAL A 243 -4.29 9.34 -17.38
N THR A 244 -5.55 9.77 -17.48
CA THR A 244 -5.91 11.04 -18.11
C THR A 244 -5.35 12.24 -17.32
N SER A 245 -5.47 12.20 -15.98
CA SER A 245 -4.87 13.21 -15.10
C SER A 245 -3.34 13.25 -15.25
N ARG A 246 -2.65 12.11 -15.26
CA ARG A 246 -1.19 12.04 -15.47
C ARG A 246 -0.78 12.67 -16.81
N ALA A 247 -1.49 12.34 -17.89
CA ALA A 247 -1.19 12.87 -19.22
C ALA A 247 -1.33 14.40 -19.27
N ARG A 248 -2.36 14.95 -18.60
CA ARG A 248 -2.54 16.41 -18.44
C ARG A 248 -1.40 17.02 -17.63
N LEU A 249 -1.07 16.44 -16.47
CA LEU A 249 -0.10 16.98 -15.51
C LEU A 249 1.33 16.98 -16.04
N ARG A 250 1.74 15.98 -16.82
CA ARG A 250 3.09 15.94 -17.45
C ARG A 250 3.39 17.12 -18.37
N GLY A 251 2.38 17.84 -18.83
CA GLY A 251 2.52 19.06 -19.65
C GLY A 251 2.54 20.36 -18.86
N LEU A 252 2.46 20.31 -17.53
CA LEU A 252 2.35 21.48 -16.66
C LEU A 252 3.58 21.64 -15.76
N ASP A 253 3.79 22.86 -15.29
CA ASP A 253 4.70 23.12 -14.18
C ASP A 253 4.09 22.56 -12.87
N PRO A 254 4.88 21.91 -11.99
CA PRO A 254 4.41 21.40 -10.69
C PRO A 254 3.63 22.40 -9.84
N SER A 255 3.96 23.69 -9.92
CA SER A 255 3.23 24.76 -9.22
C SER A 255 1.77 24.91 -9.66
N GLN A 256 1.38 24.26 -10.78
CA GLN A 256 0.07 24.31 -11.39
C GLN A 256 -0.69 22.98 -11.34
N PHE A 257 -0.17 21.95 -10.65
CA PHE A 257 -0.81 20.62 -10.64
C PHE A 257 -2.21 20.64 -10.03
N GLY A 258 -2.42 21.45 -8.99
CA GLY A 258 -3.68 21.55 -8.26
C GLY A 258 -3.91 20.34 -7.35
N ASP A 259 -5.17 20.06 -7.04
CA ASP A 259 -5.56 18.91 -6.21
C ASP A 259 -5.40 17.58 -6.99
N PRO A 260 -4.60 16.61 -6.51
CA PRO A 260 -4.49 15.29 -7.14
C PRO A 260 -5.83 14.56 -7.26
N CYS A 261 -6.79 14.83 -6.37
CA CYS A 261 -8.12 14.21 -6.37
C CYS A 261 -8.99 14.65 -7.56
N THR A 262 -8.68 15.79 -8.20
CA THR A 262 -9.52 16.37 -9.25
C THR A 262 -9.68 15.43 -10.44
N GLY A 263 -10.91 14.93 -10.62
CA GLY A 263 -11.29 14.08 -11.73
C GLY A 263 -10.95 12.60 -11.58
N VAL A 264 -10.42 12.17 -10.42
CA VAL A 264 -10.15 10.76 -10.10
C VAL A 264 -11.06 10.31 -8.98
N GLY A 265 -10.91 10.85 -7.78
CA GLY A 265 -11.62 10.46 -6.57
C GLY A 265 -10.90 11.01 -5.35
N GLU A 266 -11.43 10.77 -4.15
CA GLU A 266 -10.89 11.34 -2.90
C GLU A 266 -10.09 10.32 -2.06
N GLY A 267 -9.82 9.12 -2.55
CA GLY A 267 -8.94 8.18 -1.83
C GLY A 267 -9.58 7.46 -0.64
N TRP A 268 -10.82 7.80 -0.23
CA TRP A 268 -11.52 7.10 0.86
C TRP A 268 -11.84 5.62 0.58
N GLU A 269 -11.78 5.22 -0.69
CA GLU A 269 -12.00 3.85 -1.13
C GLU A 269 -10.82 3.32 -1.92
N SER A 270 -10.62 2.01 -1.84
CA SER A 270 -9.42 1.30 -2.31
C SER A 270 -9.08 1.59 -3.77
N ALA A 271 -10.07 1.75 -4.65
CA ALA A 271 -9.83 1.97 -6.06
C ALA A 271 -9.23 3.36 -6.35
N SER A 272 -9.83 4.43 -5.81
CA SER A 272 -9.31 5.79 -5.96
C SER A 272 -8.03 6.01 -5.17
N ALA A 273 -7.87 5.41 -3.98
CA ALA A 273 -6.61 5.43 -3.23
C ALA A 273 -5.46 4.85 -4.06
N THR A 274 -5.65 3.65 -4.61
CA THR A 274 -4.67 3.01 -5.50
C THR A 274 -4.42 3.86 -6.75
N ALA A 275 -5.46 4.37 -7.42
CA ALA A 275 -5.30 5.17 -8.62
C ALA A 275 -4.51 6.48 -8.37
N LEU A 276 -4.75 7.15 -7.24
CA LEU A 276 -4.06 8.36 -6.83
C LEU A 276 -2.61 8.08 -6.42
N GLY A 277 -2.36 7.03 -5.64
CA GLY A 277 -1.00 6.62 -5.28
C GLY A 277 -0.15 6.29 -6.50
N LEU A 278 -0.70 5.55 -7.47
CA LEU A 278 -0.03 5.25 -8.75
C LEU A 278 0.20 6.53 -9.57
N LEU A 279 -0.77 7.45 -9.61
CA LEU A 279 -0.64 8.74 -10.29
C LEU A 279 0.51 9.57 -9.73
N VAL A 280 0.58 9.71 -8.41
CA VAL A 280 1.65 10.46 -7.74
C VAL A 280 2.99 9.79 -8.00
N ALA A 281 3.09 8.47 -7.80
CA ALA A 281 4.32 7.73 -8.03
C ALA A 281 4.79 7.83 -9.50
N ASP A 282 3.90 7.81 -10.49
CA ASP A 282 4.26 7.98 -11.90
C ASP A 282 4.75 9.38 -12.29
N LEU A 283 4.47 10.38 -11.46
CA LEU A 283 4.98 11.75 -11.60
C LEU A 283 6.27 11.97 -10.80
N ALA A 284 6.65 11.02 -9.95
CA ALA A 284 7.85 11.05 -9.11
C ALA A 284 8.92 10.02 -9.53
N THR A 285 8.53 9.04 -10.33
CA THR A 285 9.38 7.93 -10.78
C THR A 285 9.52 7.91 -12.30
N GLY A 286 10.65 7.41 -12.78
CA GLY A 286 11.01 7.41 -14.20
C GLY A 286 11.92 8.57 -14.60
N THR A 287 12.49 8.48 -15.80
CA THR A 287 13.59 9.37 -16.25
C THR A 287 13.17 10.81 -16.53
N THR A 288 11.87 11.06 -16.71
CA THR A 288 11.30 12.38 -17.01
C THR A 288 10.28 12.80 -15.95
N ALA A 289 10.41 12.27 -14.73
CA ALA A 289 9.53 12.62 -13.63
C ALA A 289 9.60 14.13 -13.32
N PRO A 290 8.48 14.86 -13.28
CA PRO A 290 8.46 16.27 -12.92
C PRO A 290 8.65 16.54 -11.42
N LEU A 291 8.52 15.52 -10.56
CA LEU A 291 8.70 15.62 -9.12
C LEU A 291 9.83 14.68 -8.67
N ASP A 292 10.51 15.05 -7.58
CA ASP A 292 11.25 14.09 -6.76
C ASP A 292 10.33 13.50 -5.67
N GLY A 293 10.84 12.53 -4.90
CA GLY A 293 10.09 11.88 -3.84
C GLY A 293 9.47 12.86 -2.85
N PRO A 294 10.26 13.75 -2.21
CA PRO A 294 9.71 14.70 -1.24
C PRO A 294 8.67 15.67 -1.82
N ALA A 295 8.88 16.18 -3.03
CA ALA A 295 7.89 17.04 -3.69
C ALA A 295 6.59 16.27 -4.01
N ALA A 296 6.70 14.99 -4.34
CA ALA A 296 5.55 14.12 -4.57
C ALA A 296 4.76 13.83 -3.29
N LEU A 297 5.42 13.60 -2.15
CA LEU A 297 4.74 13.46 -0.86
C LEU A 297 4.05 14.75 -0.44
N ALA A 298 4.71 15.90 -0.63
CA ALA A 298 4.11 17.20 -0.36
C ALA A 298 2.85 17.42 -1.22
N TRP A 299 2.89 17.09 -2.51
CA TRP A 299 1.74 17.20 -3.41
C TRP A 299 0.63 16.21 -3.07
N ALA A 300 0.95 14.95 -2.81
CA ALA A 300 -0.02 13.93 -2.38
C ALA A 300 -0.76 14.34 -1.10
N SER A 301 -0.03 14.92 -0.14
CA SER A 301 -0.61 15.45 1.11
C SER A 301 -1.46 16.70 0.88
N THR A 302 -1.34 17.36 -0.27
CA THR A 302 -2.12 18.55 -0.65
C THR A 302 -3.37 18.13 -1.42
N SER A 303 -4.19 17.27 -0.83
CA SER A 303 -5.39 16.69 -1.46
C SER A 303 -6.68 17.10 -0.75
N ASN A 304 -7.81 17.14 -1.47
CA ASN A 304 -9.13 17.29 -0.81
C ASN A 304 -9.61 16.02 -0.10
N GLY A 305 -8.99 14.89 -0.43
CA GLY A 305 -9.37 13.56 0.04
C GLY A 305 -8.59 13.07 1.25
N ASP A 306 -8.46 11.75 1.30
CA ASP A 306 -7.81 10.94 2.32
C ASP A 306 -6.27 11.08 2.25
N SER A 307 -5.78 12.22 2.74
CA SER A 307 -4.44 12.74 2.42
C SER A 307 -3.30 11.88 2.96
N ASP A 308 -3.44 11.32 4.17
CA ASP A 308 -2.49 10.37 4.75
C ASP A 308 -2.42 9.08 3.92
N SER A 309 -3.56 8.46 3.61
CA SER A 309 -3.64 7.25 2.80
C SER A 309 -3.12 7.44 1.37
N ILE A 310 -3.42 8.56 0.71
CA ILE A 310 -2.89 8.86 -0.63
C ILE A 310 -1.37 9.02 -0.58
N ALA A 311 -0.85 9.79 0.38
CA ALA A 311 0.58 10.04 0.52
C ALA A 311 1.36 8.81 0.98
N CYS A 312 0.80 8.01 1.87
CA CYS A 312 1.27 6.71 2.34
C CYS A 312 1.51 5.76 1.15
N ILE A 313 0.49 5.55 0.32
CA ILE A 313 0.59 4.67 -0.85
C ILE A 313 1.61 5.20 -1.87
N ALA A 314 1.60 6.51 -2.13
CA ALA A 314 2.57 7.14 -3.02
C ALA A 314 4.01 6.95 -2.52
N GLY A 315 4.24 7.17 -1.22
CA GLY A 315 5.54 6.98 -0.59
C GLY A 315 6.03 5.54 -0.64
N ALA A 316 5.15 4.56 -0.43
CA ALA A 316 5.47 3.15 -0.58
C ALA A 316 5.96 2.81 -2.01
N LEU A 317 5.23 3.27 -3.03
CA LEU A 317 5.56 3.04 -4.44
C LEU A 317 6.86 3.73 -4.87
N ILE A 318 7.05 4.99 -4.47
CA ILE A 318 8.27 5.74 -4.76
C ILE A 318 9.46 5.07 -4.07
N GLY A 319 9.32 4.71 -2.79
CA GLY A 319 10.35 4.02 -2.04
C GLY A 319 10.73 2.68 -2.66
N SER A 320 9.73 1.85 -3.02
CA SER A 320 9.98 0.51 -3.59
C SER A 320 10.61 0.54 -4.99
N ALA A 321 10.49 1.66 -5.71
CA ALA A 321 11.13 1.87 -7.01
C ALA A 321 12.66 2.06 -6.91
N HIS A 322 13.19 2.40 -5.73
CA HIS A 322 14.60 2.71 -5.54
C HIS A 322 15.34 1.53 -4.89
N THR A 323 16.37 1.03 -5.59
CA THR A 323 17.15 -0.17 -5.20
C THR A 323 18.35 0.12 -4.31
N THR A 324 18.65 1.40 -4.06
CA THR A 324 19.74 1.84 -3.18
C THR A 324 19.17 2.21 -1.81
N PRO A 325 19.75 1.78 -0.69
CA PRO A 325 19.25 2.12 0.64
C PRO A 325 19.34 3.63 0.89
N HIS A 326 18.55 4.12 1.85
CA HIS A 326 18.53 5.54 2.24
C HIS A 326 18.17 6.50 1.09
N TYR A 327 17.25 6.08 0.21
CA TYR A 327 16.78 6.93 -0.89
C TYR A 327 16.24 8.27 -0.39
N TRP A 328 15.37 8.24 0.63
CA TRP A 328 14.71 9.44 1.16
C TRP A 328 15.71 10.44 1.74
N GLU A 329 16.71 9.98 2.49
CA GLU A 329 17.80 10.83 3.00
C GLU A 329 18.60 11.45 1.85
N SER A 330 18.91 10.66 0.82
CA SER A 330 19.62 11.13 -0.38
C SER A 330 18.80 12.15 -1.18
N ALA A 331 17.47 12.03 -1.15
CA ALA A 331 16.53 13.00 -1.72
C ALA A 331 16.30 14.23 -0.82
N GLY A 332 17.00 14.33 0.32
CA GLY A 332 16.92 15.47 1.24
C GLY A 332 15.76 15.41 2.24
N LEU A 333 15.14 14.25 2.42
CA LEU A 333 14.09 14.03 3.41
C LEU A 333 14.58 13.18 4.59
N THR A 334 14.46 13.72 5.79
CA THR A 334 14.85 13.03 7.04
C THR A 334 13.69 13.10 8.03
N PRO A 335 12.72 12.17 7.94
CA PRO A 335 11.56 12.16 8.83
C PRO A 335 11.98 11.98 10.29
N ARG A 336 11.26 12.62 11.21
CA ARG A 336 11.48 12.48 12.66
C ARG A 336 10.29 11.79 13.30
N PHE A 337 10.13 10.51 13.01
CA PHE A 337 9.02 9.71 13.55
C PHE A 337 9.05 9.63 15.07
N GLU A 338 7.89 9.39 15.66
CA GLU A 338 7.76 9.04 17.07
C GLU A 338 8.71 7.88 17.42
N PRO A 339 9.41 7.89 18.57
CA PRO A 339 10.45 6.92 18.88
C PRO A 339 10.02 5.45 18.75
N ARG A 340 8.76 5.14 19.11
CA ARG A 340 8.17 3.81 18.98
C ARG A 340 8.18 3.34 17.53
N TYR A 341 7.67 4.16 16.61
CA TYR A 341 7.54 3.81 15.20
C TYR A 341 8.87 3.93 14.45
N ALA A 342 9.74 4.86 14.83
CA ALA A 342 11.11 4.88 14.33
C ALA A 342 11.84 3.55 14.58
N ALA A 343 11.74 3.01 15.81
CA ALA A 343 12.35 1.73 16.16
C ALA A 343 11.70 0.53 15.44
N ALA A 344 10.36 0.53 15.31
CA ALA A 344 9.63 -0.52 14.61
C ALA A 344 9.94 -0.53 13.11
N LEU A 345 9.98 0.63 12.45
CA LEU A 345 10.34 0.77 11.04
C LEU A 345 11.77 0.31 10.77
N ALA A 346 12.73 0.69 11.63
CA ALA A 346 14.11 0.23 11.53
C ALA A 346 14.21 -1.30 11.65
N THR A 347 13.53 -1.88 12.64
CA THR A 347 13.50 -3.34 12.84
C THR A 347 12.88 -4.06 11.65
N ALA A 348 11.79 -3.53 11.10
CA ALA A 348 11.10 -4.11 9.96
C ALA A 348 11.93 -4.02 8.67
N ALA A 349 12.61 -2.90 8.44
CA ALA A 349 13.47 -2.70 7.27
C ALA A 349 14.62 -3.72 7.18
N ASP A 350 15.10 -4.21 8.32
CA ASP A 350 16.16 -5.22 8.40
C ASP A 350 15.65 -6.67 8.20
N ARG A 351 14.34 -6.88 8.10
CA ARG A 351 13.70 -8.21 8.09
C ARG A 351 12.62 -8.34 7.02
N VAL A 352 13.02 -8.45 5.75
CA VAL A 352 12.05 -8.78 4.69
C VAL A 352 11.70 -10.28 4.73
N LEU A 353 10.43 -10.61 4.48
CA LEU A 353 9.97 -12.00 4.46
C LEU A 353 10.75 -12.83 3.43
N GLY A 354 11.34 -13.93 3.89
CA GLY A 354 12.06 -14.87 3.03
C GLY A 354 13.52 -14.51 2.73
N SER A 355 14.07 -13.40 3.24
CA SER A 355 15.53 -13.23 3.26
C SER A 355 16.12 -14.18 4.30
N ALA A 356 17.07 -15.05 3.89
CA ALA A 356 17.77 -15.91 4.82
C ALA A 356 18.44 -15.04 5.91
N HIS A 357 18.21 -15.37 7.18
CA HIS A 357 18.92 -14.71 8.27
C HIS A 357 20.43 -14.82 8.00
N ALA A 358 21.08 -13.67 7.87
CA ALA A 358 22.52 -13.60 8.11
C ALA A 358 22.71 -13.84 9.61
N GLU A 359 22.76 -15.10 10.03
CA GLU A 359 23.29 -15.45 11.34
C GLU A 359 24.76 -15.00 11.35
N GLU A 360 25.10 -14.05 12.23
CA GLU A 360 26.47 -13.59 12.52
C GLU A 360 27.35 -14.70 13.12
#